data_AF-A0A9J6H7C2-F1
#
_entry.id   AF-A0A9J6H7C2-F1
#
_cell.length_a   1.000
_cell.length_b   1.000
_cell.length_c   1.000
_cell.angle_alpha   90.00
_cell.angle_beta   90.00
_cell.angle_gamma   90.00
#
_symmetry.space_group_name_H-M   'P 1'
#
loop_
_entity.id
_entity.type
_entity.pdbx_description
1 polymer ?
#
loop_
_entity_poly.entity_id
_entity_poly.type
_entity_poly.pdbx_seq_one_letter_code
_entity_poly.pdbx_strand_id
1 'polypeptide(L)'
;MASSNHIVDDFENSFQVCYSQCLAAVTNPDYFYVRDSEEVKTGVEQTIQRFLDVAKQMESFFLQKRLVLSAQKSEQIVMEDNTELRAELARKEQLLQKYNEKIHYWQSLLSDHTSPSPGMGGGGGGPPQPQPPQGTMPPMQQQQGVQGPVMAGGQGLPGGPLAYLERTTSNIGMPEPRR
;
A
#
# COMPACT_ATOMS: atom_id res chain seq x y z
N MET A 1 0.12 26.78 -16.92
CA MET A 1 0.88 25.54 -17.16
C MET A 1 1.01 25.39 -18.66
N ALA A 2 2.22 25.52 -19.22
CA ALA A 2 2.41 25.31 -20.65
C ALA A 2 2.09 23.85 -21.00
N SER A 3 1.33 23.64 -22.07
CA SER A 3 1.01 22.31 -22.58
C SER A 3 2.30 21.61 -23.05
N SER A 4 2.47 20.33 -22.73
CA SER A 4 3.71 19.57 -23.01
C SER A 4 4.14 19.55 -24.48
N ASN A 5 3.21 19.73 -25.42
CA ASN A 5 3.56 19.85 -26.85
C ASN A 5 4.25 21.19 -27.13
N HIS A 6 3.77 22.28 -26.53
CA HIS A 6 4.28 23.63 -26.75
C HIS A 6 5.75 23.79 -26.33
N ILE A 7 6.19 23.11 -25.25
CA ILE A 7 7.58 23.25 -24.78
C ILE A 7 8.60 22.52 -25.65
N VAL A 8 8.19 21.43 -26.30
CA VAL A 8 9.02 20.71 -27.26
C VAL A 8 9.08 21.51 -28.56
N ASP A 9 7.94 22.05 -29.00
CA ASP A 9 7.86 22.91 -30.18
C ASP A 9 8.72 24.19 -30.01
N ASP A 10 8.68 24.82 -28.83
CA ASP A 10 9.51 25.99 -28.50
C ASP A 10 11.01 25.66 -28.52
N PHE A 11 11.38 24.49 -27.98
CA PHE A 11 12.76 24.00 -27.98
C PHE A 11 13.26 23.76 -29.40
N GLU A 12 12.47 23.06 -30.22
CA GLU A 12 12.81 22.78 -31.61
C GLU A 12 12.96 24.07 -32.43
N ASN A 13 12.02 25.01 -32.26
CA ASN A 13 12.10 26.31 -32.92
C ASN A 13 13.36 27.08 -32.50
N SER A 14 13.65 27.16 -31.20
CA SER A 14 14.86 27.84 -30.72
C SER A 14 16.15 27.18 -31.20
N PHE A 15 16.16 25.85 -31.36
CA PHE A 15 17.27 25.12 -31.94
C PHE A 15 17.46 25.46 -33.42
N GLN A 16 16.39 25.44 -34.21
CA GLN A 16 16.44 25.77 -35.64
C GLN A 16 16.93 27.20 -35.88
N VAL A 17 16.44 28.17 -35.10
CA VAL A 17 16.88 29.57 -35.18
C VAL A 17 18.36 29.71 -34.81
N CYS A 18 18.79 29.09 -33.70
CA CYS A 18 20.20 29.13 -33.29
C CYS A 18 21.11 28.47 -34.34
N TYR A 19 20.73 27.30 -34.86
CA TYR A 19 21.47 26.60 -35.89
C TYR A 19 21.59 27.43 -37.18
N SER A 20 20.49 27.99 -37.66
CA SER A 20 20.45 28.85 -38.85
C SER A 20 21.33 30.09 -38.67
N GLN A 21 21.28 30.74 -37.51
CA GLN A 21 22.07 31.94 -37.21
C GLN A 21 23.57 31.64 -37.17
N CYS A 22 23.97 30.55 -36.52
CA CYS A 22 25.35 30.08 -36.47
C CYS A 22 25.86 29.71 -37.87
N LEU A 23 25.04 28.98 -38.65
CA LEU A 23 25.38 28.59 -40.01
C LEU A 23 25.57 29.83 -40.89
N ALA A 24 24.65 30.78 -40.83
CA ALA A 24 24.74 32.05 -41.56
C ALA A 24 25.95 32.90 -41.14
N ALA A 25 26.45 32.76 -39.91
CA ALA A 25 27.67 33.44 -39.48
C ALA A 25 28.94 32.80 -40.07
N VAL A 26 28.94 31.49 -40.37
CA VAL A 26 30.12 30.78 -40.87
C VAL A 26 30.12 30.52 -42.38
N THR A 27 28.96 30.52 -43.04
CA THR A 27 28.84 30.19 -44.47
C THR A 27 28.54 31.37 -45.38
N ASN A 28 28.17 32.56 -44.87
CA ASN A 28 27.85 33.69 -45.75
C ASN A 28 29.13 34.21 -46.44
N PRO A 29 29.21 34.14 -47.79
CA PRO A 29 30.38 34.55 -48.55
C PRO A 29 30.32 36.03 -48.99
N ASP A 30 29.72 36.92 -48.19
CA ASP A 30 29.56 38.34 -48.57
C ASP A 30 30.86 39.12 -48.37
N TYR A 31 31.82 38.88 -49.27
CA TYR A 31 33.08 39.62 -49.42
C TYR A 31 32.88 41.07 -49.92
N PHE A 32 31.64 41.57 -49.95
CA PHE A 32 31.29 42.86 -50.59
C PHE A 32 30.49 43.82 -49.71
N TYR A 33 29.89 43.37 -48.60
CA TYR A 33 29.35 44.25 -47.58
C TYR A 33 30.20 44.08 -46.33
N VAL A 34 30.76 45.18 -45.81
CA VAL A 34 31.33 45.21 -44.46
C VAL A 34 30.16 44.96 -43.50
N ARG A 35 29.83 43.70 -43.28
CA ARG A 35 28.90 43.29 -42.22
C ARG A 35 29.64 43.53 -40.92
N ASP A 36 29.05 44.29 -40.01
CA ASP A 36 29.67 44.56 -38.72
C ASP A 36 29.85 43.24 -37.96
N SER A 37 31.10 42.80 -37.83
CA SER A 37 31.44 41.53 -37.19
C SER A 37 30.91 41.44 -35.76
N GLU A 38 30.81 42.58 -35.07
CA GLU A 38 30.27 42.63 -33.71
C GLU A 38 28.75 42.45 -33.70
N GLU A 39 28.03 42.95 -34.70
CA GLU A 39 26.58 42.74 -34.84
C GLU A 39 26.27 41.25 -35.07
N VAL A 40 27.03 40.59 -35.96
CA VAL A 40 26.87 39.16 -36.24
C VAL A 40 27.14 38.32 -35.01
N LYS A 41 28.26 38.59 -34.33
CA LYS A 41 28.65 37.89 -33.12
C LYS A 41 27.60 38.06 -32.02
N THR A 42 27.14 39.29 -31.79
CA THR A 42 26.09 39.59 -30.80
C THR A 42 24.80 38.84 -31.14
N GLY A 43 24.39 38.80 -32.41
CA GLY A 43 23.21 38.08 -32.85
C GLY A 43 23.31 36.56 -32.60
N VAL A 44 24.47 35.97 -32.87
CA VAL A 44 24.74 34.55 -32.58
C VAL A 44 24.66 34.28 -31.09
N GLU A 45 25.35 35.08 -30.26
CA GLU A 45 25.36 34.94 -28.80
C GLU A 45 23.94 35.01 -28.21
N GLN A 46 23.09 35.93 -28.69
CA GLN A 46 21.70 36.03 -28.26
C GLN A 46 20.88 34.79 -28.60
N THR A 47 21.03 34.23 -29.81
CA THR A 47 20.30 33.02 -30.20
C THR A 47 20.75 31.79 -29.42
N ILE A 48 22.05 31.67 -29.13
CA ILE A 48 22.59 30.61 -28.27
C ILE A 48 22.03 30.73 -26.86
N GLN A 49 22.05 31.93 -26.27
CA GLN A 49 21.54 32.15 -24.93
C GLN A 49 20.06 31.78 -24.83
N ARG A 50 19.25 32.22 -25.81
CA ARG A 50 17.83 31.87 -25.87
C ARG A 50 17.61 30.35 -25.97
N PHE A 51 18.38 29.66 -26.81
CA PHE A 51 18.30 28.20 -26.92
C PHE A 51 18.62 27.51 -25.60
N LEU A 52 19.68 27.94 -24.91
CA LEU A 52 20.04 27.38 -23.61
C LEU A 52 18.96 27.60 -22.55
N ASP A 53 18.30 28.74 -22.56
CA ASP A 53 17.22 29.04 -21.61
C ASP A 53 15.99 28.16 -21.85
N VAL A 54 15.59 27.98 -23.13
CA VAL A 54 14.49 27.07 -23.49
C VAL A 54 14.84 25.61 -23.20
N ALA A 55 16.08 25.19 -23.43
CA ALA A 55 16.57 23.85 -23.09
C ALA A 55 16.43 23.57 -21.59
N LYS A 56 16.86 24.50 -20.74
CA LYS A 56 16.72 24.40 -19.27
C LYS A 56 15.25 24.38 -18.84
N GLN A 57 14.40 25.16 -19.51
CA GLN A 57 12.97 25.18 -19.23
C GLN A 57 12.33 23.81 -19.54
N MET A 58 12.69 23.21 -20.68
CA MET A 58 12.24 21.88 -21.08
C MET A 58 12.70 20.81 -20.09
N GLU A 59 13.99 20.82 -19.71
CA GLU A 59 14.53 19.90 -18.71
C GLU A 59 13.78 20.02 -17.37
N SER A 60 13.60 21.25 -16.88
CA SER A 60 12.90 21.54 -15.62
C SER A 60 11.46 21.05 -15.65
N PHE A 61 10.76 21.25 -16.77
CA PHE A 61 9.38 20.79 -16.95
C PHE A 61 9.27 19.27 -16.83
N PHE A 62 10.11 18.51 -17.52
CA PHE A 62 10.08 17.05 -17.48
C PHE A 62 10.56 16.49 -16.13
N LEU A 63 11.53 17.12 -15.49
CA LEU A 63 11.93 16.80 -14.11
C LEU A 63 10.76 16.97 -13.13
N GLN A 64 10.05 18.10 -13.21
CA GLN A 64 8.91 18.37 -12.34
C GLN A 64 7.77 17.37 -12.56
N LYS A 65 7.45 17.04 -13.83
CA LYS A 65 6.44 16.02 -14.15
C LYS A 65 6.82 14.65 -13.59
N ARG A 66 8.09 14.24 -13.76
CA ARG A 66 8.61 12.97 -13.23
C ARG A 66 8.55 12.92 -11.70
N LEU A 67 8.85 14.02 -11.02
CA LEU A 67 8.74 14.11 -9.56
C LEU A 67 7.29 13.92 -9.08
N VAL A 68 6.33 14.60 -9.72
CA VAL A 68 4.90 14.46 -9.39
C VAL A 68 4.45 13.00 -9.55
N LEU A 69 4.81 12.36 -10.67
CA LEU A 69 4.48 10.96 -10.91
C LEU A 69 5.16 10.01 -9.90
N SER A 70 6.39 10.30 -9.48
CA SER A 70 7.08 9.47 -8.47
C SER A 70 6.38 9.51 -7.10
N ALA A 71 5.80 10.65 -6.73
CA ALA A 71 5.04 10.77 -5.48
C ALA A 71 3.77 9.90 -5.53
N GLN A 72 3.09 9.88 -6.68
CA GLN A 72 1.84 9.13 -6.88
C GLN A 72 2.04 7.62 -7.03
N LYS A 73 3.24 7.17 -7.42
CA LYS A 73 3.53 5.74 -7.62
C LYS A 73 3.28 4.90 -6.37
N SER A 74 3.64 5.40 -5.19
CA SER A 74 3.44 4.68 -3.92
C SER A 74 1.96 4.53 -3.58
N GLU A 75 1.17 5.59 -3.79
CA GLU A 75 -0.28 5.59 -3.58
C GLU A 75 -1.00 4.62 -4.53
N GLN A 76 -0.57 4.58 -5.80
CA GLN A 76 -1.13 3.67 -6.79
C GLN A 76 -0.89 2.20 -6.42
N ILE A 77 0.33 1.84 -6.00
CA ILE A 77 0.64 0.47 -5.56
C ILE A 77 -0.25 0.07 -4.38
N VAL A 78 -0.37 0.95 -3.37
CA VAL A 78 -1.22 0.68 -2.19
C VAL A 78 -2.68 0.49 -2.58
N MET A 79 -3.18 1.27 -3.54
CA MET A 79 -4.55 1.16 -4.03
C MET A 79 -4.81 -0.14 -4.80
N GLU A 80 -3.86 -0.56 -5.64
CA GLU A 80 -3.90 -1.85 -6.34
C GLU A 80 -3.91 -3.00 -5.31
N ASP A 81 -2.97 -3.00 -4.35
CA ASP A 81 -2.90 -3.99 -3.27
C ASP A 81 -4.21 -4.02 -2.45
N ASN A 82 -4.77 -2.86 -2.11
CA ASN A 82 -6.02 -2.79 -1.36
C ASN A 82 -7.18 -3.41 -2.14
N THR A 83 -7.21 -3.22 -3.45
CA THR A 83 -8.22 -3.79 -4.34
C THR A 83 -8.10 -5.31 -4.40
N GLU A 84 -6.89 -5.84 -4.55
CA GLU A 84 -6.61 -7.27 -4.53
C GLU A 84 -7.01 -7.91 -3.18
N LEU A 85 -6.62 -7.27 -2.07
CA LEU A 85 -6.95 -7.75 -0.73
C LEU A 85 -8.46 -7.78 -0.49
N ARG A 86 -9.21 -6.78 -0.98
CA ARG A 86 -10.67 -6.76 -0.89
C ARG A 86 -11.31 -7.89 -1.69
N ALA A 87 -10.82 -8.15 -2.90
CA ALA A 87 -11.30 -9.24 -3.73
C ALA A 87 -11.04 -10.60 -3.07
N GLU A 88 -9.84 -10.79 -2.52
CA GLU A 88 -9.47 -12.03 -1.84
C GLU A 88 -10.25 -12.23 -0.54
N LEU A 89 -10.52 -11.17 0.21
CA LEU A 89 -11.36 -11.21 1.41
C LEU A 89 -12.79 -11.64 1.04
N ALA A 90 -13.41 -11.02 0.04
CA ALA A 90 -14.75 -11.38 -0.43
C ALA A 90 -14.82 -12.86 -0.88
N ARG A 91 -13.78 -13.34 -1.58
CA ARG A 91 -13.68 -14.75 -1.98
C ARG A 91 -13.62 -15.68 -0.77
N LYS A 92 -12.85 -15.33 0.26
CA LYS A 92 -12.75 -16.09 1.52
C LYS A 92 -14.06 -16.08 2.30
N GLU A 93 -14.76 -14.96 2.35
CA GLU A 93 -16.09 -14.86 2.98
C GLU A 93 -17.09 -15.81 2.31
N GLN A 94 -17.13 -15.83 0.98
CA GLN A 94 -17.98 -16.78 0.24
C GLN A 94 -17.62 -18.24 0.52
N LEU A 95 -16.34 -18.55 0.66
CA LEU A 95 -15.90 -19.90 0.97
C LEU A 95 -16.28 -20.33 2.38
N LEU A 96 -16.11 -19.45 3.37
CA LEU A 96 -16.55 -19.69 4.75
C LEU A 96 -18.06 -19.87 4.83
N GLN A 97 -18.83 -19.06 4.11
CA GLN A 97 -20.28 -19.19 4.03
C GLN A 97 -20.69 -20.59 3.55
N LYS A 98 -20.08 -21.10 2.46
CA LYS A 98 -20.32 -22.46 1.97
C LYS A 98 -19.99 -23.54 2.99
N TYR A 99 -18.91 -23.38 3.75
CA TYR A 99 -18.55 -24.35 4.78
C TYR A 99 -19.51 -24.32 5.96
N ASN A 100 -19.94 -23.14 6.41
CA ASN A 100 -20.93 -23.00 7.47
C ASN A 100 -22.28 -23.63 7.08
N GLU A 101 -22.73 -23.43 5.84
CA GLU A 101 -23.94 -24.09 5.32
C GLU A 101 -23.82 -25.62 5.36
N LYS A 102 -22.66 -26.16 4.96
CA LYS A 102 -22.41 -27.61 5.01
C LYS A 102 -22.38 -28.14 6.44
N ILE A 103 -21.77 -27.41 7.37
CA ILE A 103 -21.76 -27.75 8.80
C ILE A 103 -23.19 -27.75 9.34
N HIS A 104 -23.99 -26.73 9.05
CA HIS A 104 -25.39 -26.68 9.46
C HIS A 104 -26.18 -27.86 8.90
N TYR A 105 -26.00 -28.20 7.62
CA TYR A 105 -26.63 -29.38 7.04
C TYR A 105 -26.27 -30.67 7.77
N TRP A 106 -25.00 -30.87 8.12
CA TRP A 106 -24.54 -32.05 8.87
C TRP A 106 -25.07 -32.08 10.30
N GLN A 107 -25.15 -30.91 10.96
CA GLN A 107 -25.77 -30.77 12.27
C GLN A 107 -27.25 -31.17 12.22
N SER A 108 -28.00 -30.72 11.20
CA SER A 108 -29.41 -31.08 11.02
C SER A 108 -29.61 -32.59 10.85
N LEU A 109 -28.78 -33.25 10.04
CA LEU A 109 -28.83 -34.71 9.89
C LEU A 109 -28.57 -35.46 11.20
N LEU A 110 -27.67 -34.94 12.04
CA LEU A 110 -27.37 -35.54 13.34
C LEU A 110 -28.50 -35.31 14.36
N SER A 111 -29.15 -34.14 14.33
CA SER A 111 -30.31 -33.85 15.18
C SER A 111 -31.53 -34.71 14.84
N ASP A 112 -31.77 -34.99 13.56
CA ASP A 112 -32.86 -35.89 13.15
C ASP A 112 -32.67 -37.30 13.73
N HIS A 113 -31.42 -37.75 13.85
CA HIS A 113 -31.06 -39.08 14.36
C HIS A 113 -30.96 -39.17 15.90
N THR A 114 -30.94 -38.04 16.60
CA THR A 114 -30.80 -37.97 18.07
C THR A 114 -32.07 -37.50 18.78
N SER A 115 -33.17 -37.29 18.05
CA SER A 115 -34.48 -37.04 18.64
C SER A 115 -34.94 -38.29 19.44
N PRO A 116 -35.12 -38.20 20.77
CA PRO A 116 -35.65 -39.31 21.54
C PRO A 116 -37.13 -39.46 21.17
N SER A 117 -37.51 -40.68 20.78
CA SER A 117 -38.89 -41.11 20.58
C SER A 117 -39.80 -40.57 21.71
N PRO A 118 -40.87 -39.80 21.43
CA PRO A 118 -41.80 -39.37 22.45
C PRO A 118 -42.75 -40.53 22.73
N GLY A 119 -42.43 -41.36 23.72
CA GLY A 119 -43.34 -42.41 24.15
C GLY A 119 -42.80 -43.30 25.25
N MET A 120 -43.46 -43.22 26.42
CA MET A 120 -43.23 -43.95 27.69
C MET A 120 -42.16 -43.29 28.58
N GLY A 121 -42.42 -42.81 29.80
CA GLY A 121 -43.51 -43.04 30.73
C GLY A 121 -42.91 -43.26 32.13
N GLY A 122 -43.34 -42.48 33.13
CA GLY A 122 -42.98 -42.64 34.56
C GLY A 122 -41.76 -41.79 34.96
N GLY A 123 -41.82 -40.86 35.92
CA GLY A 123 -42.56 -40.89 37.18
C GLY A 123 -41.53 -41.07 38.30
N GLY A 124 -41.24 -40.01 39.06
CA GLY A 124 -40.32 -40.10 40.20
C GLY A 124 -39.81 -38.74 40.67
N GLY A 125 -40.59 -38.07 41.50
CA GLY A 125 -40.18 -36.86 42.20
C GLY A 125 -39.05 -37.15 43.20
N GLY A 126 -37.96 -36.38 43.09
CA GLY A 126 -36.92 -36.29 44.12
C GLY A 126 -37.09 -34.99 44.93
N PRO A 127 -36.82 -35.01 46.25
CA PRO A 127 -37.08 -33.87 47.14
C PRO A 127 -36.08 -32.71 46.96
N PRO A 128 -36.48 -31.47 47.32
CA PRO A 128 -35.66 -30.28 47.09
C PRO A 128 -34.55 -30.14 48.15
N GLN A 129 -33.34 -29.85 47.67
CA GLN A 129 -32.16 -29.56 48.49
C GLN A 129 -32.11 -28.06 48.86
N PRO A 130 -31.82 -27.68 50.12
CA PRO A 130 -31.83 -26.27 50.54
C PRO A 130 -30.57 -25.51 50.08
N GLN A 131 -30.78 -24.31 49.52
CA GLN A 131 -29.74 -23.33 49.19
C GLN A 131 -29.20 -22.62 50.45
N PRO A 132 -27.89 -22.39 50.58
CA PRO A 132 -27.34 -21.43 51.53
C PRO A 132 -27.43 -19.97 50.98
N PRO A 133 -27.52 -18.96 51.86
CA PRO A 133 -27.96 -17.60 51.50
C PRO A 133 -26.87 -16.75 50.83
N GLN A 134 -27.33 -15.87 49.93
CA GLN A 134 -26.56 -14.84 49.23
C GLN A 134 -25.81 -13.92 50.19
N GLY A 135 -24.48 -13.92 50.11
CA GLY A 135 -23.62 -12.88 50.66
C GLY A 135 -23.66 -11.64 49.78
N THR A 136 -24.14 -10.54 50.35
CA THR A 136 -24.07 -9.17 49.83
C THR A 136 -22.62 -8.74 49.62
N MET A 137 -22.22 -8.41 48.38
CA MET A 137 -20.98 -7.69 48.10
C MET A 137 -21.28 -6.19 47.83
N PRO A 138 -20.55 -5.25 48.46
CA PRO A 138 -20.73 -3.82 48.26
C PRO A 138 -20.07 -3.32 46.94
N PRO A 139 -20.45 -2.15 46.43
CA PRO A 139 -19.92 -1.62 45.18
C PRO A 139 -18.54 -0.98 45.40
N MET A 140 -17.53 -1.41 44.63
CA MET A 140 -16.22 -0.77 44.63
C MET A 140 -16.21 0.36 43.61
N GLN A 141 -16.07 1.58 44.12
CA GLN A 141 -15.99 2.85 43.40
C GLN A 141 -14.51 3.23 43.17
N GLN A 142 -14.18 3.50 41.91
CA GLN A 142 -13.30 4.57 41.39
C GLN A 142 -11.77 4.60 41.66
N GLN A 143 -11.06 4.73 40.53
CA GLN A 143 -9.95 5.66 40.24
C GLN A 143 -8.45 5.28 40.37
N GLN A 144 -7.80 5.48 39.21
CA GLN A 144 -6.49 6.13 38.96
C GLN A 144 -5.16 5.38 39.18
N GLY A 145 -4.32 5.41 38.13
CA GLY A 145 -2.89 5.76 38.30
C GLY A 145 -1.82 4.76 37.82
N VAL A 146 -1.39 4.89 36.56
CA VAL A 146 -0.02 4.79 35.99
C VAL A 146 1.07 3.98 36.74
N GLN A 147 1.67 2.95 36.10
CA GLN A 147 3.14 2.77 35.86
C GLN A 147 3.54 1.33 35.42
N GLY A 148 4.26 1.24 34.29
CA GLY A 148 5.54 0.50 34.14
C GLY A 148 5.58 -1.04 34.05
N PRO A 149 6.41 -1.64 33.16
CA PRO A 149 6.36 -3.06 32.80
C PRO A 149 7.32 -3.95 33.61
N VAL A 150 6.99 -5.23 33.78
CA VAL A 150 7.96 -6.28 34.16
C VAL A 150 7.83 -7.51 33.27
N MET A 151 8.92 -7.84 32.59
CA MET A 151 9.20 -9.12 31.95
C MET A 151 9.34 -10.21 33.02
N ALA A 152 8.68 -11.35 32.82
CA ALA A 152 9.07 -12.60 33.48
C ALA A 152 8.68 -13.77 32.59
N GLY A 153 9.70 -14.46 32.07
CA GLY A 153 9.56 -15.67 31.28
C GLY A 153 8.89 -16.78 32.09
N GLY A 154 7.89 -17.42 31.48
CA GLY A 154 7.29 -18.65 31.95
C GLY A 154 7.85 -19.82 31.14
N GLN A 155 8.76 -20.57 31.75
CA GLN A 155 9.22 -21.87 31.26
C GLN A 155 8.03 -22.82 31.07
N GLY A 156 8.05 -23.54 29.95
CA GLY A 156 6.97 -24.39 29.49
C GLY A 156 6.69 -25.62 30.36
N LEU A 157 5.40 -25.93 30.49
CA LEU A 157 4.87 -27.23 30.87
C LEU A 157 4.83 -28.13 29.63
N PRO A 158 5.39 -29.36 29.66
CA PRO A 158 5.38 -30.24 28.51
C PRO A 158 4.05 -30.97 28.43
N GLY A 159 3.30 -30.81 27.33
CA GLY A 159 2.22 -31.75 26.98
C GLY A 159 0.83 -31.16 26.74
N GLY A 160 0.70 -29.87 26.46
CA GLY A 160 -0.56 -29.28 26.01
C GLY A 160 -0.76 -29.40 24.48
N PRO A 161 -2.01 -29.44 23.97
CA PRO A 161 -2.33 -29.44 22.52
C PRO A 161 -1.70 -28.30 21.72
N LEU A 162 -1.30 -27.21 22.39
CA LEU A 162 -0.58 -26.06 21.83
C LEU A 162 0.88 -26.34 21.46
N ALA A 163 1.51 -27.39 22.02
CA ALA A 163 2.92 -27.71 21.76
C ALA A 163 3.19 -28.12 20.29
N TYR A 164 2.15 -28.50 19.54
CA TYR A 164 2.28 -28.79 18.11
C TYR A 164 2.39 -27.52 17.25
N LEU A 165 1.90 -26.37 17.74
CA LEU A 165 1.98 -25.10 17.01
C LEU A 165 3.37 -24.46 17.09
N GLU A 166 4.09 -24.68 18.18
CA GLU A 166 5.47 -24.16 18.34
C GLU A 166 6.49 -24.89 17.45
N ARG A 167 6.21 -26.14 17.06
CA ARG A 167 7.10 -26.90 16.16
C ARG A 167 6.96 -26.46 14.69
N THR A 168 5.84 -25.88 14.29
CA THR A 168 5.61 -25.42 12.92
C THR A 168 6.10 -24.00 12.66
N THR A 169 6.33 -23.17 13.68
CA THR A 169 6.82 -21.80 13.51
C THR A 169 8.34 -21.69 13.38
N SER A 170 9.10 -22.74 13.74
CA SER A 170 10.58 -22.69 13.71
C SER A 170 11.21 -22.85 12.32
N ASN A 171 10.42 -23.11 11.27
CA ASN A 171 10.96 -23.41 9.93
C ASN A 171 10.63 -22.35 8.86
N ILE A 172 10.12 -21.18 9.27
CA ILE A 172 9.94 -20.00 8.40
C ILE A 172 10.93 -18.92 8.87
N GLY A 173 12.20 -19.19 8.62
CA GLY A 173 13.29 -18.22 8.69
C GLY A 173 13.96 -18.16 7.32
N MET A 174 13.81 -17.03 6.62
CA MET A 174 14.50 -16.75 5.37
C MET A 174 16.01 -16.73 5.59
N PRO A 175 16.83 -17.36 4.72
CA PRO A 175 18.29 -17.33 4.87
C PRO A 175 18.84 -15.92 4.58
N GLU A 176 19.78 -15.52 5.41
CA GLU A 176 20.51 -14.24 5.37
C GLU A 176 21.47 -14.19 4.15
N PRO A 177 21.62 -13.05 3.45
CA PRO A 177 22.58 -12.94 2.35
C PRO A 177 24.00 -12.83 2.94
N ARG A 178 24.81 -13.88 2.78
CA ARG A 178 26.25 -13.78 3.01
C ARG A 178 26.86 -12.77 2.03
N ARG A 179 27.54 -11.77 2.58
CA ARG A 179 28.60 -11.01 1.91
C ARG A 179 29.84 -11.88 1.72
#